data_AF-A0A7C1RDI5-F1
#
_entry.id   AF-A0A7C1RDI5-F1
#
_cell.length_a   1.000
_cell.length_b   1.000
_cell.length_c   1.000
_cell.angle_alpha   90.00
_cell.angle_beta   90.00
_cell.angle_gamma   90.00
#
_symmetry.space_group_name_H-M   'P 1'
#
loop_
_entity.id
_entity.type
_entity.pdbx_description
1 polymer ?
#
loop_
_entity_poly.entity_id
_entity_poly.type
_entity_poly.pdbx_seq_one_letter_code
_entity_poly.pdbx_strand_id
1 'polypeptide(L)'
;MEQSKKEVIVNVLKKLDFVNWDRYFTYSGGLNVFGWIERDDNYKDFVLLEFVDETYASLCIAYSTSSKEYTEKIAEILNQEHSECKRVEHFCDINNSIKLSQSQSEKKNG
;
A
#
# COMPACT_ATOMS: atom_id res chain seq x y z
N MET A 1 -11.54 -2.64 -28.34
CA MET A 1 -12.58 -2.42 -27.31
C MET A 1 -11.94 -1.63 -26.21
N GLU A 2 -12.44 -0.42 -25.95
CA GLU A 2 -12.06 0.36 -24.79
C GLU A 2 -12.61 -0.33 -23.54
N GLN A 3 -11.74 -0.70 -22.62
CA GLN A 3 -12.15 -1.35 -21.37
C GLN A 3 -12.72 -0.29 -20.42
N SER A 4 -13.86 -0.56 -19.79
CA SER A 4 -14.46 0.41 -18.88
C SER A 4 -13.57 0.62 -17.64
N LYS A 5 -13.60 1.82 -17.05
CA LYS A 5 -12.86 2.15 -15.82
C LYS A 5 -13.10 1.13 -14.70
N LYS A 6 -14.35 0.65 -14.58
CA LYS A 6 -14.75 -0.37 -13.61
C LYS A 6 -14.03 -1.72 -13.85
N GLU A 7 -13.91 -2.15 -15.10
CA GLU A 7 -13.23 -3.39 -15.44
C GLU A 7 -11.72 -3.31 -15.14
N VAL A 8 -11.09 -2.16 -15.41
CA VAL A 8 -9.68 -1.94 -15.06
C VAL A 8 -9.48 -2.03 -13.54
N ILE A 9 -10.32 -1.36 -12.74
CA ILE A 9 -10.27 -1.44 -11.27
C ILE A 9 -10.40 -2.89 -10.82
N VAL A 10 -11.42 -3.62 -11.30
CA VAL A 10 -11.64 -5.02 -10.94
C VAL A 10 -10.44 -5.89 -11.30
N ASN A 11 -9.80 -5.66 -12.46
CA ASN A 11 -8.62 -6.41 -12.85
C ASN A 11 -7.42 -6.14 -11.94
N VAL A 12 -7.22 -4.89 -11.51
CA VAL A 12 -6.16 -4.54 -10.54
C VAL A 12 -6.43 -5.22 -9.20
N LEU A 13 -7.65 -5.13 -8.66
CA LEU A 13 -8.00 -5.76 -7.38
C LEU A 13 -7.83 -7.28 -7.41
N LYS A 14 -8.16 -7.92 -8.54
CA LYS A 14 -8.00 -9.38 -8.72
C LYS A 14 -6.54 -9.83 -8.84
N LYS A 15 -5.64 -8.98 -9.34
CA LYS A 15 -4.20 -9.30 -9.40
C LYS A 15 -3.55 -9.36 -8.02
N LEU A 16 -4.15 -8.67 -7.04
CA LEU A 16 -3.73 -8.68 -5.64
C LEU A 16 -4.63 -9.63 -4.84
N ASP A 17 -4.64 -10.90 -5.24
CA ASP A 17 -5.51 -11.95 -4.66
C ASP A 17 -5.22 -12.29 -3.19
N PHE A 18 -4.04 -11.91 -2.71
CA PHE A 18 -3.63 -12.00 -1.30
C PHE A 18 -4.17 -10.85 -0.43
N VAL A 19 -4.92 -9.90 -1.01
CA VAL A 19 -5.55 -8.80 -0.28
C VAL A 19 -7.05 -9.06 -0.14
N ASN A 20 -7.53 -9.03 1.11
CA ASN A 20 -8.96 -9.04 1.42
C ASN A 20 -9.52 -7.61 1.37
N TRP A 21 -10.13 -7.23 0.25
CA TRP A 21 -10.74 -5.90 0.05
C TRP A 21 -12.04 -5.74 0.88
N ASP A 22 -12.23 -4.59 1.53
CA ASP A 22 -13.37 -4.30 2.42
C ASP A 22 -14.14 -3.04 2.00
N ARG A 23 -13.48 -1.87 2.00
CA ARG A 23 -14.15 -0.57 1.84
C ARG A 23 -13.63 0.23 0.67
N TYR A 24 -14.45 1.16 0.20
CA TYR A 24 -14.03 2.18 -0.76
C TYR A 24 -14.72 3.51 -0.48
N PHE A 25 -14.16 4.61 -0.97
CA PHE A 25 -14.86 5.89 -1.11
C PHE A 25 -14.43 6.60 -2.39
N THR A 26 -15.31 7.44 -2.91
CA THR A 26 -15.03 8.30 -4.06
C THR A 26 -14.77 9.72 -3.63
N TYR A 27 -13.92 10.43 -4.35
CA TYR A 27 -13.66 11.86 -4.20
C TYR A 27 -13.61 12.51 -5.59
N SER A 28 -13.50 13.84 -5.64
CA SER A 28 -13.57 14.58 -6.92
C SER A 28 -12.49 14.18 -7.94
N GLY A 29 -11.37 13.62 -7.49
CA GLY A 29 -10.27 13.19 -8.35
C GLY A 29 -10.19 11.68 -8.56
N GLY A 30 -11.06 10.86 -7.94
CA GLY A 30 -10.88 9.42 -8.02
C GLY A 30 -11.62 8.54 -7.01
N LEU A 31 -11.07 7.35 -6.81
CA LEU A 31 -11.59 6.27 -5.97
C LEU A 31 -10.45 5.71 -5.10
N ASN A 32 -10.67 5.60 -3.80
CA ASN A 32 -9.79 4.86 -2.91
C ASN A 32 -10.43 3.53 -2.50
N VAL A 33 -9.64 2.46 -2.49
CA VAL A 33 -10.05 1.11 -2.07
C VAL A 33 -9.12 0.61 -0.97
N PHE A 34 -9.69 0.03 0.09
CA PHE A 34 -8.98 -0.42 1.28
C PHE A 34 -9.18 -1.91 1.50
N GLY A 35 -8.11 -2.58 1.93
CA GLY A 35 -8.13 -3.99 2.26
C GLY A 35 -7.09 -4.36 3.30
N TRP A 36 -7.01 -5.64 3.57
CA TRP A 36 -6.14 -6.21 4.60
C TRP A 36 -5.41 -7.43 4.06
N ILE A 37 -4.14 -7.57 4.44
CA ILE A 37 -3.37 -8.79 4.23
C ILE A 37 -3.24 -9.49 5.58
N GLU A 38 -3.63 -10.76 5.62
CA GLU A 38 -3.46 -11.59 6.81
C GLU A 38 -1.96 -11.86 7.03
N ARG A 39 -1.55 -11.86 8.29
CA ARG A 39 -0.19 -12.19 8.72
C ARG A 39 -0.26 -13.39 9.67
N ASP A 40 0.88 -14.04 9.86
CA ASP A 40 1.02 -15.15 10.82
C ASP A 40 0.98 -14.67 12.28
N ASP A 41 1.16 -13.35 12.51
CA ASP A 41 0.96 -12.73 13.81
C ASP A 41 -0.49 -12.23 13.98
N ASN A 42 -0.84 -11.76 15.19
CA ASN A 42 -2.16 -11.21 15.46
C ASN A 42 -2.39 -9.82 14.80
N TYR A 43 -1.51 -9.39 13.91
CA TYR A 43 -1.62 -8.12 13.20
C TYR A 43 -2.09 -8.35 11.77
N LYS A 44 -2.54 -7.28 11.12
CA LYS A 44 -2.91 -7.26 9.70
C LYS A 44 -2.20 -6.10 9.04
N ASP A 45 -1.76 -6.30 7.81
CA ASP A 45 -1.23 -5.20 7.01
C ASP A 45 -2.37 -4.52 6.27
N PHE A 46 -2.51 -3.22 6.47
CA PHE A 46 -3.49 -2.40 5.76
C PHE A 46 -2.99 -2.14 4.34
N VAL A 47 -3.88 -2.19 3.35
CA VAL A 47 -3.59 -1.83 1.96
C VAL A 47 -4.56 -0.74 1.52
N LEU A 48 -4.03 0.35 1.00
CA LEU A 48 -4.77 1.37 0.25
C LEU A 48 -4.34 1.31 -1.22
N LEU A 49 -5.29 1.36 -2.15
CA LEU A 49 -5.06 1.70 -3.55
C LEU A 49 -5.82 2.96 -3.93
N GLU A 50 -5.15 3.87 -4.61
CA GLU A 50 -5.74 5.09 -5.15
C GLU A 50 -5.86 5.01 -6.67
N PHE A 51 -7.08 5.20 -7.15
CA PHE A 51 -7.40 5.28 -8.57
C PHE A 51 -7.79 6.69 -9.00
N VAL A 52 -7.00 7.33 -9.85
CA VAL A 52 -7.19 8.74 -10.26
C VAL A 52 -7.90 8.83 -11.62
N ASP A 53 -8.88 9.73 -11.73
CA ASP A 53 -9.82 9.81 -12.85
C ASP A 53 -9.28 10.57 -14.09
N GLU A 54 -8.12 11.25 -13.96
CA GLU A 54 -7.64 12.20 -14.96
C GLU A 54 -6.96 11.58 -16.20
N THR A 55 -6.46 10.33 -16.12
CA THR A 55 -5.90 9.64 -17.31
C THR A 55 -6.08 8.11 -17.26
N TYR A 56 -6.51 7.51 -18.38
CA TYR A 56 -6.59 6.05 -18.58
C TYR A 56 -5.23 5.32 -18.52
N ALA A 57 -4.10 6.05 -18.51
CA ALA A 57 -2.77 5.47 -18.72
C ALA A 57 -2.16 4.78 -17.48
N SER A 58 -2.67 5.06 -16.28
CA SER A 58 -2.19 4.42 -15.04
C SER A 58 -3.25 4.55 -13.97
N LEU A 59 -4.28 3.70 -14.05
CA LEU A 59 -5.48 3.89 -13.22
C LEU A 59 -5.18 3.71 -11.73
N CYS A 60 -4.17 2.93 -11.32
CA CYS A 60 -3.72 2.86 -9.92
C CYS A 60 -2.41 3.66 -9.82
N ILE A 61 -2.38 4.78 -9.08
CA ILE A 61 -1.22 5.69 -9.05
C ILE A 61 -0.45 5.59 -7.73
N ALA A 62 -1.13 5.19 -6.65
CA ALA A 62 -0.49 5.05 -5.35
C ALA A 62 -1.05 3.83 -4.62
N TYR A 63 -0.17 3.18 -3.87
CA TYR A 63 -0.54 2.21 -2.86
C TYR A 63 0.25 2.46 -1.58
N SER A 64 -0.29 2.03 -0.46
CA SER A 64 0.39 2.12 0.84
C SER A 64 0.09 0.88 1.66
N THR A 65 1.13 0.29 2.24
CA THR A 65 1.02 -0.78 3.24
C THR A 65 2.07 -0.62 4.33
N SER A 66 1.78 -1.16 5.52
CA SER A 66 2.66 -1.16 6.69
C SER A 66 3.83 -2.15 6.58
N SER A 67 3.86 -2.99 5.54
CA SER A 67 4.87 -4.04 5.36
C SER A 67 5.73 -3.81 4.12
N LYS A 68 7.05 -3.81 4.34
CA LYS A 68 8.05 -3.71 3.26
C LYS A 68 7.89 -4.83 2.22
N GLU A 69 7.73 -6.06 2.69
CA GLU A 69 7.56 -7.23 1.82
C GLU A 69 6.37 -7.06 0.88
N TYR A 70 5.22 -6.63 1.41
CA TYR A 70 4.02 -6.46 0.60
C TYR A 70 4.09 -5.22 -0.30
N THR A 71 4.78 -4.15 0.10
CA THR A 71 5.00 -3.03 -0.81
C THR A 71 5.80 -3.43 -2.04
N GLU A 72 6.84 -4.26 -1.90
CA GLU A 72 7.65 -4.73 -3.03
C GLU A 72 6.84 -5.66 -3.95
N LYS A 73 6.09 -6.61 -3.37
CA LYS A 73 5.23 -7.53 -4.12
C LYS A 73 4.14 -6.79 -4.92
N ILE A 74 3.51 -5.78 -4.32
CA ILE A 74 2.51 -4.95 -4.99
C ILE A 74 3.16 -4.15 -6.13
N ALA A 75 4.34 -3.56 -5.90
CA ALA A 75 5.10 -2.84 -6.92
C ALA A 75 5.35 -3.70 -8.16
N GLU A 76 5.80 -4.94 -7.94
CA GLU A 76 6.09 -5.91 -9.00
C GLU A 76 4.83 -6.26 -9.80
N ILE A 77 3.74 -6.63 -9.12
CA ILE A 77 2.48 -7.05 -9.78
C ILE A 77 1.85 -5.90 -10.59
N LEU A 78 1.97 -4.67 -10.09
CA LEU A 78 1.44 -3.48 -10.74
C LEU A 78 2.42 -2.84 -11.72
N ASN A 79 3.65 -3.37 -11.85
CA ASN A 79 4.73 -2.82 -12.66
C ASN A 79 5.00 -1.34 -12.33
N GLN A 80 5.15 -1.05 -11.04
CA GLN A 80 5.43 0.29 -10.49
C GLN A 80 6.77 0.31 -9.77
N GLU A 81 7.40 1.48 -9.68
CA GLU A 81 8.58 1.65 -8.84
C GLU A 81 8.19 1.52 -7.35
N HIS A 82 8.95 0.72 -6.61
CA HIS A 82 8.80 0.61 -5.17
C HIS A 82 9.40 1.84 -4.48
N SER A 83 8.62 2.49 -3.60
CA SER A 83 9.11 3.55 -2.72
C SER A 83 9.31 3.00 -1.31
N GLU A 84 10.54 3.13 -0.79
CA GLU A 84 10.88 2.68 0.57
C GLU A 84 10.07 3.46 1.64
N CYS A 85 9.36 2.73 2.49
CA CYS A 85 8.67 3.30 3.63
C CYS A 85 9.67 3.83 4.66
N LYS A 86 9.52 5.10 5.05
CA LYS A 86 10.38 5.76 6.05
C LYS A 86 9.62 5.95 7.35
N ARG A 87 10.34 5.94 8.46
CA ARG A 87 9.77 6.17 9.80
C ARG A 87 9.55 7.66 10.04
N VAL A 88 8.36 8.03 10.53
CA VAL A 88 7.97 9.44 10.71
C VAL A 88 8.86 10.16 11.72
N GLU A 89 9.34 9.47 12.75
CA GLU A 89 10.23 10.06 13.76
C GLU A 89 11.62 10.42 13.22
N HIS A 90 12.00 9.92 12.04
CA HIS A 90 13.22 10.35 11.35
C HIS A 90 13.01 11.63 10.54
N PHE A 91 11.75 12.00 10.29
CA PHE A 91 11.38 13.18 9.50
C PHE A 91 11.01 14.37 10.40
N CYS A 92 10.22 14.14 11.46
CA CYS A 92 9.81 15.19 12.39
C CYS A 92 9.65 14.66 13.82
N ASP A 93 9.81 15.56 14.80
CA ASP A 93 9.62 15.22 16.21
C ASP A 93 8.18 15.53 16.64
N ILE A 94 7.39 14.46 16.79
CA ILE A 94 5.99 14.51 17.23
C ILE A 94 5.80 13.54 18.41
N ASN A 95 5.06 13.99 19.42
CA ASN A 95 4.89 13.26 20.68
C ASN A 95 4.20 11.90 20.52
N ASN A 96 3.39 11.73 19.47
CA ASN A 96 2.65 10.50 19.17
C ASN A 96 3.32 9.64 18.09
N SER A 97 4.63 9.75 17.88
CA SER A 97 5.39 8.86 17.00
C SER A 97 5.87 7.60 17.74
N ILE A 98 5.92 6.45 17.05
CA ILE A 98 6.50 5.23 17.58
C ILE A 98 8.02 5.37 17.57
N LYS A 99 8.65 5.47 18.73
CA LYS A 99 10.12 5.55 18.85
C LYS A 99 10.70 4.14 19.00
N LEU A 100 11.62 3.76 18.11
CA LEU A 100 12.41 2.54 18.31
C LEU A 100 13.44 2.80 19.41
N SER A 101 13.49 1.94 20.43
CA SER A 101 14.59 1.95 21.39
C SER A 101 15.89 1.57 20.68
N GLN A 102 17.00 2.25 21.00
CA GLN A 102 18.34 2.04 20.41
C GLN A 102 18.91 0.61 20.57
N SER A 103 18.18 -0.31 21.19
CA SER A 103 18.61 -1.68 21.52
C SER A 103 18.47 -2.72 20.40
N GLN A 104 17.96 -2.36 19.21
CA GLN A 104 17.81 -3.30 18.08
C GLN A 104 18.89 -3.20 16.99
N SER A 105 19.83 -2.24 17.09
CA SER A 105 20.91 -2.08 16.10
C SER A 105 22.19 -2.89 16.37
N GLU A 106 22.32 -3.55 17.53
CA GLU A 106 23.59 -4.21 17.94
C GLU A 106 23.62 -5.74 17.83
N LYS A 107 22.55 -6.42 17.37
CA LYS A 107 22.54 -7.90 17.21
C LYS A 107 22.78 -8.39 15.78
N LYS A 108 23.68 -7.73 15.05
CA LYS A 108 24.33 -8.30 13.86
C LYS A 108 25.82 -7.98 13.94
N ASN A 109 26.55 -8.72 14.77
CA ASN A 109 27.97 -9.05 14.68
C ASN A 109 28.34 -9.86 15.93
N GLY A 110 28.14 -11.17 15.85
CA GLY A 110 28.58 -12.16 16.84
C GLY A 110 28.77 -13.49 16.13
#